data_AF-A0A377E1U8-F1
#
_entry.id   AF-A0A377E1U8-F1
#
_cell.length_a   1.000
_cell.length_b   1.000
_cell.length_c   1.000
_cell.angle_alpha   90.00
_cell.angle_beta   90.00
_cell.angle_gamma   90.00
#
_symmetry.space_group_name_H-M   'P 1'
#
loop_
_entity.id
_entity.type
_entity.pdbx_description
1 polymer ?
#
loop_
_entity_poly.entity_id
_entity_poly.type
_entity_poly.pdbx_seq_one_letter_code
_entity_poly.pdbx_strand_id
1 'polypeptide(L)'
;MSKRKVAIIGSGNIGTDLMIKILRHGQHLEMAVMVGIDPQSDGLARARRMGVATTHEGVIGLMNMPELLISTLYLMRPARARM
;
A
#
# COMPACT_ATOMS: atom_id res chain seq x y z
N MET A 1 -0.74 -20.60 9.47
CA MET A 1 0.34 -19.59 9.38
C MET A 1 -0.31 -18.22 9.35
N SER A 2 0.08 -17.29 10.24
CA SER A 2 -0.41 -15.91 10.20
C SER A 2 0.20 -15.19 8.98
N LYS A 3 -0.62 -14.43 8.25
CA LYS A 3 -0.13 -13.61 7.15
C LYS A 3 0.57 -12.37 7.73
N ARG A 4 1.62 -11.90 7.06
CA ARG A 4 2.29 -10.65 7.41
C ARG A 4 1.53 -9.48 6.83
N LYS A 5 1.11 -8.55 7.68
CA LYS A 5 0.50 -7.29 7.24
C LYS A 5 1.54 -6.43 6.53
N VAL A 6 1.15 -5.81 5.41
CA VAL A 6 2.03 -4.94 4.64
C VAL A 6 1.36 -3.63 4.27
N ALA A 7 2.17 -2.58 4.25
CA ALA A 7 1.82 -1.29 3.67
C ALA A 7 2.54 -1.10 2.32
N ILE A 8 1.85 -0.53 1.34
CA ILE A 8 2.40 -0.16 0.03
C ILE A 8 2.53 1.37 -0.02
N ILE A 9 3.74 1.85 -0.29
CA ILE A 9 4.01 3.28 -0.52
C ILE A 9 4.09 3.55 -2.02
N GLY A 10 3.21 4.42 -2.49
CA GLY A 10 3.05 4.79 -3.89
C GLY A 10 1.74 4.26 -4.46
N SER A 11 0.73 5.12 -4.56
CA SER A 11 -0.61 4.79 -5.08
C SER A 11 -0.73 4.89 -6.61
N GLY A 12 0.38 4.74 -7.34
CA GLY A 12 0.39 4.70 -8.80
C GLY A 12 -0.01 3.32 -9.37
N ASN A 13 0.15 3.14 -10.68
CA ASN A 13 -0.24 1.90 -11.38
C ASN A 13 0.44 0.66 -10.78
N ILE A 14 1.74 0.72 -10.49
CA ILE A 14 2.52 -0.41 -9.95
C ILE A 14 2.05 -0.78 -8.54
N GLY A 15 1.94 0.20 -7.64
CA GLY A 15 1.50 -0.07 -6.27
C GLY A 15 0.07 -0.60 -6.21
N THR A 16 -0.80 -0.10 -7.09
CA THR A 16 -2.19 -0.54 -7.20
C THR A 16 -2.30 -1.96 -7.76
N ASP A 17 -1.50 -2.32 -8.77
CA ASP A 17 -1.39 -3.69 -9.27
C ASP A 17 -0.89 -4.66 -8.20
N LEU A 18 0.16 -4.27 -7.47
CA LEU A 18 0.69 -5.07 -6.36
C LEU A 18 -0.35 -5.27 -5.25
N MET A 19 -1.08 -4.22 -4.88
CA MET A 19 -2.17 -4.30 -3.92
C MET A 19 -3.21 -5.35 -4.35
N ILE A 20 -3.64 -5.31 -5.62
CA ILE A 20 -4.60 -6.26 -6.17
C ILE A 20 -4.05 -7.69 -6.13
N LYS A 21 -2.77 -7.89 -6.47
CA LYS A 21 -2.11 -9.21 -6.39
C LYS A 21 -2.08 -9.76 -4.97
N ILE A 22 -1.78 -8.91 -3.97
CA ILE A 22 -1.79 -9.33 -2.56
C ILE A 22 -3.21 -9.68 -2.11
N LEU A 23 -4.21 -8.86 -2.45
CA LEU A 23 -5.60 -9.12 -2.07
C LEU A 23 -6.16 -10.40 -2.69
N ARG A 24 -5.79 -10.71 -3.94
CA ARG A 24 -6.31 -11.89 -4.66
C ARG A 24 -5.51 -13.16 -4.45
N HIS A 25 -4.20 -13.04 -4.28
CA HIS A 25 -3.26 -14.18 -4.34
C HIS A 25 -2.27 -14.23 -3.17
N GLY A 26 -2.34 -13.31 -2.21
CA GLY A 26 -1.43 -13.26 -1.07
C GLY A 26 -1.56 -14.48 -0.17
N GLN A 27 -0.60 -15.40 -0.28
CA GLN A 27 -0.51 -16.58 0.59
C GLN A 27 0.14 -16.24 1.94
N HIS A 28 1.16 -15.38 1.93
CA HIS A 28 1.95 -14.99 3.10
C HIS A 28 1.79 -13.52 3.50
N LEU A 29 1.13 -12.73 2.66
CA LEU A 29 0.96 -11.29 2.82
C LEU A 29 -0.52 -10.93 2.93
N GLU A 30 -0.80 -9.95 3.77
CA GLU A 30 -2.13 -9.36 3.97
C GLU A 30 -2.02 -7.84 3.79
N MET A 31 -2.89 -7.26 2.97
CA MET A 31 -2.86 -5.84 2.69
C MET A 31 -3.39 -5.05 3.90
N ALA A 32 -2.60 -4.11 4.41
CA ALA A 32 -2.99 -3.26 5.53
C ALA A 32 -3.24 -1.81 5.10
N VAL A 33 -2.25 -1.14 4.49
CA VAL A 33 -2.34 0.30 4.18
C VAL A 33 -1.82 0.62 2.78
N MET A 34 -2.58 1.37 1.99
CA MET A 34 -2.09 2.02 0.77
C MET A 34 -1.74 3.48 1.07
N VAL A 35 -0.51 3.86 0.78
CA VAL A 35 0.04 5.19 1.08
C VAL A 35 0.30 5.95 -0.21
N GLY A 36 -0.21 7.17 -0.27
CA GLY A 36 0.05 8.13 -1.34
C GLY A 36 0.42 9.50 -0.78
N ILE A 37 0.64 10.45 -1.68
CA ILE A 37 0.83 11.88 -1.35
C ILE A 37 -0.22 12.78 -1.99
N ASP A 38 -1.02 12.24 -2.91
CA ASP A 38 -2.09 12.95 -3.61
C ASP A 38 -3.45 12.42 -3.13
N PRO A 39 -4.28 13.22 -2.44
CA PRO A 39 -5.59 12.81 -1.97
C PRO A 39 -6.56 12.41 -3.10
N GLN A 40 -6.35 12.89 -4.33
CA GLN A 40 -7.16 12.59 -5.51
C GLN A 40 -6.66 11.37 -6.30
N SER A 41 -5.63 10.68 -5.81
CA SER A 41 -5.08 9.49 -6.49
C SER A 41 -6.11 8.38 -6.70
N ASP A 42 -6.24 7.93 -7.95
CA ASP A 42 -7.08 6.77 -8.32
C ASP A 42 -6.74 5.49 -7.55
N GLY A 43 -5.44 5.27 -7.27
CA GLY A 43 -4.99 4.11 -6.50
C GLY A 43 -5.48 4.14 -5.05
N LEU A 44 -5.51 5.33 -4.42
CA LEU A 44 -6.09 5.48 -3.08
C LEU A 44 -7.61 5.29 -3.13
N ALA A 45 -8.29 5.87 -4.12
CA ALA A 45 -9.72 5.67 -4.29
C ALA A 45 -10.07 4.18 -4.49
N ARG A 46 -9.25 3.44 -5.25
CA ARG A 46 -9.41 2.00 -5.43
C ARG A 46 -9.15 1.23 -4.15
N ALA A 47 -8.10 1.55 -3.40
CA ALA A 47 -7.80 0.93 -2.12
C ALA A 47 -8.98 1.06 -1.13
N ARG A 48 -9.56 2.26 -1.01
CA ARG A 48 -10.76 2.49 -0.18
C ARG A 48 -11.95 1.64 -0.60
N ARG A 49 -12.24 1.55 -1.91
CA ARG A 49 -13.33 0.69 -2.44
C ARG A 49 -13.12 -0.80 -2.13
N MET A 50 -11.88 -1.23 -1.95
CA MET A 50 -11.52 -2.61 -1.63
C MET A 50 -11.36 -2.84 -0.12
N GLY A 51 -11.70 -1.85 0.73
CA GLY A 51 -11.62 -1.97 2.19
C GLY A 51 -10.20 -1.88 2.76
N VAL A 52 -9.23 -1.39 1.99
CA VAL A 52 -7.85 -1.19 2.45
C VAL A 52 -7.73 0.21 3.06
N ALA A 53 -7.09 0.31 4.23
CA ALA A 53 -6.83 1.59 4.88
C ALA A 53 -5.92 2.47 4.00
N THR A 54 -6.13 3.78 4.02
CA THR A 54 -5.37 4.69 3.14
C THR A 54 -4.91 5.94 3.87
N THR A 55 -3.74 6.44 3.48
CA THR A 55 -3.31 7.80 3.83
C THR A 55 -2.72 8.51 2.61
N HIS A 56 -2.93 9.81 2.55
CA HIS A 56 -2.35 10.71 1.54
C HIS A 56 -1.28 11.63 2.13
N GLU A 57 -0.92 11.45 3.40
CA GLU A 57 0.11 12.24 4.10
C GLU A 57 1.50 11.57 3.98
N GLY A 58 1.67 10.65 3.03
CA GLY A 58 2.90 9.90 2.82
C GLY A 58 3.29 9.03 4.02
N VAL A 59 4.60 8.87 4.20
CA VAL A 59 5.17 8.01 5.25
C VAL A 59 4.86 8.53 6.64
N ILE A 60 4.77 9.84 6.83
CA ILE A 60 4.42 10.44 8.12
C ILE A 60 3.00 10.06 8.52
N GLY A 61 2.04 10.14 7.59
CA GLY A 61 0.69 9.65 7.81
C GLY A 61 0.67 8.18 8.21
N LEU A 62 1.44 7.34 7.51
CA LEU A 62 1.54 5.92 7.83
C LEU A 62 2.09 5.68 9.24
N MET A 63 3.08 6.45 9.69
CA MET A 63 3.67 6.33 11.03
C MET A 63 2.67 6.60 12.17
N ASN A 64 1.63 7.39 11.89
CA ASN A 64 0.60 7.73 12.86
C ASN A 64 -0.61 6.77 12.84
N MET A 65 -0.61 5.78 11.95
CA MET A 65 -1.71 4.84 11.79
C MET A 65 -1.56 3.62 12.73
N PRO A 66 -2.65 3.17 13.39
CA PRO A 66 -2.62 1.99 14.25
C PRO A 66 -2.24 0.71 13.47
N GLU A 67 -2.54 0.66 12.17
CA GLU A 67 -2.19 -0.45 11.28
C GLU A 67 -0.67 -0.65 11.14
N LEU A 68 0.14 0.40 11.30
CA LEU A 68 1.60 0.28 11.19
C LEU A 68 2.19 -0.54 12.35
N LEU A 69 1.59 -0.50 13.54
CA LEU A 69 2.06 -1.24 14.72
C LEU A 69 2.09 -2.77 14.51
N ILE A 70 1.44 -3.27 13.46
CA ILE A 70 1.32 -4.70 13.14
C ILE A 70 1.92 -5.02 11.75
N SER A 71 2.36 -4.04 10.95
CA SER A 71 2.75 -4.25 9.55
C SER A 71 4.25 -4.12 9.27
N THR A 72 4.79 -5.02 8.43
CA THR A 72 6.16 -4.91 7.88
C THR A 72 6.15 -4.00 6.65
N LEU A 73 7.04 -3.01 6.60
CA LEU A 73 7.11 -2.01 5.53
C LEU A 73 7.77 -2.59 4.26
N TYR A 74 7.05 -2.59 3.13
CA TYR A 74 7.62 -2.85 1.80
C TYR A 74 7.69 -1.54 1.00
N LEU A 75 8.90 -0.99 0.86
CA LEU A 75 9.16 0.22 0.09
C LEU A 75 9.59 -0.15 -1.33
N MET A 76 8.72 0.05 -2.32
CA MET A 76 9.06 -0.18 -3.73
C MET A 76 9.37 1.16 -4.41
N ARG A 77 10.63 1.40 -4.78
CA ARG A 77 11.00 2.53 -5.64
C ARG A 77 10.78 2.15 -7.12
N PRO A 78 10.36 3.08 -7.99
CA PRO A 78 10.39 2.83 -9.43
C PRO A 78 11.82 2.48 -9.83
N ALA A 79 12.00 1.36 -10.55
CA ALA A 79 13.23 1.15 -11.30
C ALA A 79 13.37 2.36 -12.23
N ARG A 80 14.45 3.16 -12.06
CA ARG A 80 14.77 4.21 -13.03
C ARG A 80 14.78 3.52 -14.40
N ALA A 81 13.89 3.94 -15.30
CA ALA A 81 13.98 3.56 -16.69
C ALA A 81 15.37 4.03 -17.15
N ARG A 82 16.28 3.09 -17.43
CA ARG A 82 17.49 3.41 -18.17
C ARG A 82 17.03 3.81 -19.57
N MET A 83 17.30 5.05 -19.96
CA MET A 83 17.50 5.40 -21.38
C MET A 83 18.73 4.68 -21.90
#